data_AF-A0A954VC37-F1
#
_entry.id   AF-A0A954VC37-F1
#
_cell.length_a   1.000
_cell.length_b   1.000
_cell.length_c   1.000
_cell.angle_alpha   90.00
_cell.angle_beta   90.00
_cell.angle_gamma   90.00
#
_symmetry.space_group_name_H-M   'P 1'
#
loop_
_entity.id
_entity.type
_entity.pdbx_description
1 polymer ?
#
loop_
_entity_poly.entity_id
_entity_poly.type
_entity_poly.pdbx_seq_one_letter_code
_entity_poly.pdbx_strand_id
1 'polypeptide(L)'
;MTRSMHSGWLGLGLLSILTTTVAIAGAQGEEGQSVSGSSEATPIRPAASLATGLLLEPPLELAWFTRERFVKESSNIGAEKIQKVWTSPVKRFPPHQGKTGAGLSEDDVKTYMRQAKAWFDQGNAIPVSDVGLVSTQEDVIRQPMLNHIAAFENEMVRAYLLVQRTLSDTGWGYFSIVQDLTVEPPQDYFAQIHPDRVQFEATSCYKCHSSGPLAIHPAREDLVLDAKLAAALNEHIATQPRSQFFFPSYSPKPATGKPLTLEFCSQCHDHQGTRATLFQLHAHSIRVLVDFGYMPPDERLTPEQIQELKNWLEKE
;
A
#
# COMPACT_ATOMS: atom_id res chain seq x y z
N MET A 1 58.19 -33.26 4.52
CA MET A 1 58.61 -32.39 5.65
C MET A 1 57.35 -32.04 6.41
N THR A 2 57.03 -32.76 7.50
CA THR A 2 57.23 -32.33 8.92
C THR A 2 56.45 -31.05 9.23
N ARG A 3 55.66 -30.86 10.29
CA ARG A 3 55.40 -31.50 11.60
C ARG A 3 54.19 -30.69 12.14
N SER A 4 53.16 -31.30 12.73
CA SER A 4 53.05 -31.65 14.16
C SER A 4 52.85 -30.45 15.11
N MET A 5 51.71 -30.49 15.84
CA MET A 5 51.57 -30.24 17.30
C MET A 5 51.79 -28.78 17.81
N HIS A 6 51.21 -28.28 18.91
CA HIS A 6 50.59 -28.86 20.11
C HIS A 6 49.95 -27.74 20.97
N SER A 7 49.06 -28.13 21.90
CA SER A 7 48.85 -27.63 23.30
C SER A 7 48.71 -26.12 23.58
N GLY A 8 47.83 -25.62 24.45
CA GLY A 8 47.22 -26.17 25.67
C GLY A 8 47.35 -25.16 26.83
N TRP A 9 46.53 -25.32 27.87
CA TRP A 9 46.57 -24.71 29.23
C TRP A 9 45.95 -23.30 29.41
N LEU A 10 44.98 -23.03 30.31
CA LEU A 10 44.75 -23.23 31.77
C LEU A 10 45.34 -22.13 32.68
N GLY A 11 44.47 -21.51 33.49
CA GLY A 11 44.75 -20.71 34.69
C GLY A 11 43.60 -19.73 35.00
N LEU A 12 42.69 -19.98 35.96
CA LEU A 12 42.80 -19.62 37.40
C LEU A 12 43.43 -18.21 37.57
N GLY A 13 42.77 -17.18 38.08
CA GLY A 13 41.78 -17.08 39.15
C GLY A 13 42.36 -16.08 40.17
N LEU A 14 41.66 -14.98 40.46
CA LEU A 14 41.97 -14.16 41.64
C LEU A 14 40.78 -13.30 42.07
N LEU A 15 40.48 -13.49 43.35
CA LEU A 15 39.50 -12.85 44.20
C LEU A 15 40.07 -11.52 44.73
N SER A 16 39.28 -10.46 44.83
CA SER A 16 39.39 -9.53 45.97
C SER A 16 38.17 -8.61 46.12
N ILE A 17 37.75 -8.51 47.37
CA ILE A 17 36.63 -7.80 47.96
C ILE A 17 37.09 -6.40 48.38
N LEU A 18 36.26 -5.35 48.27
CA LEU A 18 36.10 -4.32 49.33
C LEU A 18 34.93 -3.35 49.06
N THR A 19 33.86 -3.59 49.81
CA THR A 19 32.96 -2.69 50.56
C THR A 19 32.93 -1.16 50.34
N THR A 20 31.70 -0.69 50.06
CA THR A 20 30.89 0.33 50.78
C THR A 20 31.23 1.82 50.68
N THR A 21 30.31 2.60 50.09
CA THR A 21 29.64 3.74 50.77
C THR A 21 28.41 4.21 49.98
N VAL A 22 27.28 4.31 50.68
CA VAL A 22 26.08 5.04 50.29
C VAL A 22 26.17 6.42 50.95
N ALA A 23 25.96 7.49 50.19
CA ALA A 23 25.61 8.80 50.72
C ALA A 23 24.57 9.45 49.81
N ILE A 24 23.42 9.76 50.40
CA ILE A 24 22.30 10.52 49.86
C ILE A 24 22.55 12.00 50.18
N ALA A 25 22.44 12.89 49.19
CA ALA A 25 21.81 14.22 49.30
C ALA A 25 22.18 15.10 48.10
N GLY A 26 21.21 15.82 47.55
CA GLY A 26 21.47 16.98 46.70
C GLY A 26 20.46 17.15 45.57
N ALA A 27 19.42 17.95 45.83
CA ALA A 27 18.53 18.48 44.82
C ALA A 27 19.27 19.49 43.91
N GLN A 28 18.99 19.44 42.60
CA GLN A 28 18.79 20.60 41.72
C GLN A 28 18.44 20.10 40.32
N GLY A 29 17.42 20.70 39.71
CA GLY A 29 16.98 20.34 38.36
C GLY A 29 17.94 20.87 37.31
N GLU A 30 18.00 20.17 36.18
CA GLU A 30 18.26 20.75 34.86
C GLU A 30 17.94 19.70 33.79
N GLU A 31 17.31 20.20 32.73
CA GLU A 31 17.46 19.81 31.33
C GLU A 31 16.96 18.46 30.81
N GLY A 32 16.16 18.59 29.75
CA GLY A 32 15.59 17.50 28.99
C GLY A 32 16.65 16.61 28.36
N GLN A 33 16.43 15.31 28.47
CA GLN A 33 16.98 14.35 27.54
C GLN A 33 15.89 13.92 26.58
N SER A 34 15.93 14.51 25.39
CA SER A 34 15.41 13.88 24.19
C SER A 34 16.10 12.54 24.02
N VAL A 35 15.37 11.46 24.28
CA VAL A 35 15.82 10.11 23.89
C VAL A 35 15.70 10.06 22.36
N SER A 36 16.80 10.40 21.69
CA SER A 36 17.06 10.07 20.30
C SER A 36 17.30 8.57 20.20
N GLY A 37 16.21 7.80 20.27
CA GLY A 37 16.21 6.42 19.86
C GLY A 37 16.26 6.38 18.32
N SER A 38 17.45 6.42 17.75
CA SER A 38 17.66 5.82 16.44
C SER A 38 17.50 4.31 16.61
N SER A 39 16.26 3.82 16.65
CA SER A 39 16.04 2.42 16.35
C SER A 39 16.46 2.25 14.89
N GLU A 40 17.54 1.51 14.66
CA GLU A 40 17.75 0.90 13.35
C GLU A 40 16.47 0.10 13.08
N ALA A 41 15.64 0.64 12.18
CA ALA A 41 14.40 0.02 11.80
C ALA A 41 14.74 -1.41 11.37
N THR A 42 14.16 -2.40 12.05
CA THR A 42 14.32 -3.79 11.66
C THR A 42 13.92 -3.89 10.19
N PRO A 43 14.78 -4.45 9.31
CA PRO A 43 14.43 -4.57 7.89
C PRO A 43 13.10 -5.28 7.77
N ILE A 44 12.12 -4.60 7.19
CA ILE A 44 10.79 -5.16 6.97
C ILE A 44 10.98 -6.34 6.01
N ARG A 45 10.50 -7.51 6.40
CA ARG A 45 10.67 -8.70 5.58
C ARG A 45 9.80 -8.59 4.33
N PRO A 46 10.25 -9.09 3.17
CA PRO A 46 9.42 -9.18 1.98
C PRO A 46 8.08 -9.84 2.29
N ALA A 47 7.01 -9.37 1.64
CA ALA A 47 5.75 -10.08 1.61
C ALA A 47 6.00 -11.50 1.11
N ALA A 48 5.67 -12.48 1.93
CA ALA A 48 5.88 -13.88 1.64
C ALA A 48 4.57 -14.63 1.87
N SER A 49 4.23 -15.50 0.93
CA SER A 49 3.10 -16.42 1.11
C SER A 49 3.26 -17.20 2.42
N LEU A 50 2.17 -17.29 3.16
CA LEU A 50 2.04 -18.10 4.37
C LEU A 50 1.75 -19.57 4.05
N ALA A 51 1.72 -19.94 2.76
CA ALA A 51 1.42 -21.27 2.26
C ALA A 51 0.11 -21.82 2.84
N THR A 52 -0.91 -20.96 2.96
CA THR A 52 -2.21 -21.34 3.52
C THR A 52 -2.96 -22.33 2.62
N GLY A 53 -2.56 -22.42 1.34
CA GLY A 53 -3.27 -23.15 0.29
C GLY A 53 -4.50 -22.42 -0.23
N LEU A 54 -4.65 -21.11 0.06
CA LEU A 54 -5.70 -20.26 -0.52
C LEU A 54 -5.37 -19.82 -1.95
N LEU A 55 -4.08 -19.67 -2.27
CA LEU A 55 -3.64 -19.37 -3.63
C LEU A 55 -3.97 -20.57 -4.54
N LEU A 56 -4.57 -20.27 -5.68
CA LEU A 56 -4.89 -21.27 -6.70
C LEU A 56 -3.64 -21.77 -7.46
N GLU A 57 -2.48 -21.22 -7.13
CA GLU A 57 -1.34 -21.11 -8.02
C GLU A 57 -0.07 -20.83 -7.18
N PRO A 58 1.16 -21.20 -7.60
CA PRO A 58 2.33 -21.16 -6.72
C PRO A 58 2.64 -19.76 -6.17
N PRO A 59 3.15 -19.63 -4.92
CA PRO A 59 3.55 -18.37 -4.34
C PRO A 59 4.48 -17.53 -5.22
N LEU A 60 4.29 -16.21 -5.17
CA LEU A 60 5.22 -15.27 -5.80
C LEU A 60 6.49 -15.13 -4.94
N GLU A 61 7.64 -15.50 -5.51
CA GLU A 61 8.96 -15.32 -4.92
C GLU A 61 9.58 -14.02 -5.46
N LEU A 62 9.86 -13.06 -4.58
CA LEU A 62 10.43 -11.74 -4.92
C LEU A 62 11.75 -11.44 -4.20
N ALA A 63 12.38 -12.40 -3.52
CA ALA A 63 13.67 -12.17 -2.85
C ALA A 63 14.78 -11.86 -3.85
N TRP A 64 14.67 -12.33 -5.10
CA TRP A 64 15.59 -11.95 -6.17
C TRP A 64 15.47 -10.48 -6.60
N PHE A 65 14.36 -9.80 -6.26
CA PHE A 65 14.14 -8.40 -6.62
C PHE A 65 14.64 -7.49 -5.50
N THR A 66 15.91 -7.07 -5.63
CA THR A 66 16.61 -6.26 -4.63
C THR A 66 16.30 -4.77 -4.74
N ARG A 67 16.67 -4.00 -3.72
CA ARG A 67 16.55 -2.54 -3.71
C ARG A 67 17.35 -1.88 -4.83
N GLU A 68 18.55 -2.37 -5.13
CA GLU A 68 19.37 -1.85 -6.22
C GLU A 68 18.68 -2.03 -7.57
N ARG A 69 18.07 -3.20 -7.78
CA ARG A 69 17.29 -3.47 -8.99
C ARG A 69 16.05 -2.59 -9.05
N PHE A 70 15.34 -2.44 -7.94
CA PHE A 70 14.18 -1.55 -7.86
C PHE A 70 14.55 -0.10 -8.23
N VAL A 71 15.60 0.46 -7.63
CA VAL A 71 16.08 1.81 -7.94
C VAL A 71 16.37 1.93 -9.44
N LYS A 72 17.14 0.99 -10.00
CA LYS A 72 17.49 0.99 -11.42
C LYS A 72 16.25 1.00 -12.33
N GLU A 73 15.28 0.14 -12.04
CA GLU A 73 14.09 -0.03 -12.88
C GLU A 73 13.09 1.13 -12.73
N SER A 74 13.00 1.72 -11.55
CA SER A 74 12.11 2.85 -11.26
C SER A 74 12.67 4.19 -11.75
N SER A 75 13.99 4.34 -11.85
CA SER A 75 14.60 5.59 -12.31
C SER A 75 14.34 5.94 -13.79
N ASN A 76 13.88 4.98 -14.61
CA ASN A 76 13.61 5.26 -16.03
C ASN A 76 12.38 6.15 -16.28
N ILE A 77 11.59 6.45 -15.25
CA ILE A 77 10.47 7.39 -15.36
C ILE A 77 10.91 8.86 -15.42
N GLY A 78 12.16 9.12 -15.00
CA GLY A 78 12.77 10.45 -14.92
C GLY A 78 13.16 10.81 -13.49
N ALA A 79 14.43 11.19 -13.30
CA ALA A 79 14.95 11.61 -11.99
C ALA A 79 14.30 12.92 -11.50
N GLU A 80 13.81 13.75 -12.42
CA GLU A 80 13.04 14.96 -12.13
C GLU A 80 11.69 14.70 -11.47
N LYS A 81 11.20 13.45 -11.53
CA LYS A 81 9.89 13.05 -11.01
C LYS A 81 9.94 12.38 -9.65
N ILE A 82 11.03 11.68 -9.31
CA ILE A 82 11.15 10.86 -8.10
C ILE A 82 12.19 11.42 -7.12
N GLN A 83 12.19 10.95 -5.86
CA GLN A 83 13.16 11.32 -4.82
C GLN A 83 13.31 12.84 -4.59
N LYS A 84 12.21 13.57 -4.76
CA LYS A 84 12.18 15.03 -4.62
C LYS A 84 12.15 15.44 -3.15
N VAL A 85 12.75 16.58 -2.83
CA VAL A 85 12.56 17.24 -1.54
C VAL A 85 11.09 17.64 -1.42
N TRP A 86 10.46 17.30 -0.29
CA TRP A 86 9.05 17.53 -0.05
C TRP A 86 8.78 18.13 1.32
N THR A 87 7.69 18.89 1.41
CA THR A 87 7.14 19.47 2.65
C THR A 87 5.71 19.02 2.92
N SER A 88 5.05 18.45 1.91
CA SER A 88 3.72 17.85 2.01
C SER A 88 3.67 16.60 1.13
N PRO A 89 3.05 15.49 1.59
CA PRO A 89 2.84 14.30 0.76
C PRO A 89 1.75 14.53 -0.31
N VAL A 90 0.92 15.56 -0.14
CA VAL A 90 -0.20 15.90 -1.03
C VAL A 90 0.01 17.27 -1.64
N LYS A 91 -0.16 17.38 -2.96
CA LYS A 91 -0.13 18.66 -3.68
C LYS A 91 -1.51 19.29 -3.75
N ARG A 92 -1.59 20.60 -3.53
CA ARG A 92 -2.85 21.34 -3.64
C ARG A 92 -3.16 21.65 -5.10
N PHE A 93 -4.31 21.20 -5.60
CA PHE A 93 -4.87 21.70 -6.85
C PHE A 93 -5.39 23.14 -6.67
N PRO A 94 -5.55 23.89 -7.78
CA PRO A 94 -6.31 25.12 -7.76
C PRO A 94 -7.76 24.89 -7.31
N PRO A 95 -8.44 25.92 -6.77
CA PRO A 95 -9.87 25.85 -6.46
C PRO A 95 -10.70 25.52 -7.70
N HIS A 96 -11.75 24.72 -7.51
CA HIS A 96 -12.66 24.34 -8.59
C HIS A 96 -13.44 25.56 -9.11
N GLN A 97 -13.55 25.69 -10.44
CA GLN A 97 -14.19 26.85 -11.08
C GLN A 97 -15.63 26.57 -11.57
N GLY A 98 -16.09 25.32 -11.51
CA GLY A 98 -17.42 24.89 -11.98
C GLY A 98 -18.53 24.95 -10.92
N LYS A 99 -19.76 24.61 -11.33
CA LYS A 99 -20.92 24.52 -10.43
C LYS A 99 -20.91 23.16 -9.72
N THR A 100 -21.07 23.15 -8.40
CA THR A 100 -20.92 21.94 -7.56
C THR A 100 -22.20 21.48 -6.87
N GLY A 101 -23.37 21.75 -7.45
CA GLY A 101 -24.65 21.53 -6.76
C GLY A 101 -25.15 20.09 -6.67
N ALA A 102 -24.59 19.14 -7.44
CA ALA A 102 -25.14 17.77 -7.56
C ALA A 102 -24.07 16.70 -7.83
N GLY A 103 -22.83 16.92 -7.43
CA GLY A 103 -21.69 16.11 -7.89
C GLY A 103 -20.89 16.79 -8.99
N LEU A 104 -19.66 16.35 -9.17
CA LEU A 104 -18.83 16.72 -10.30
C LEU A 104 -19.31 16.01 -11.56
N SER A 105 -19.21 16.69 -12.71
CA SER A 105 -19.43 16.01 -13.98
C SER A 105 -18.29 15.04 -14.30
N GLU A 106 -18.55 14.05 -15.14
CA GLU A 106 -17.48 13.16 -15.64
C GLU A 106 -16.33 13.94 -16.29
N ASP A 107 -16.63 15.05 -16.96
CA ASP A 107 -15.63 15.89 -17.61
C ASP A 107 -14.77 16.66 -16.59
N ASP A 108 -15.36 17.11 -15.49
CA ASP A 108 -14.62 17.72 -14.37
C ASP A 108 -13.66 16.70 -13.75
N VAL A 109 -14.17 15.49 -13.48
CA VAL A 109 -13.36 14.38 -12.95
C VAL A 109 -12.20 14.05 -13.90
N LYS A 110 -12.48 13.87 -15.19
CA LYS A 110 -11.44 13.61 -16.21
C LYS A 110 -10.45 14.77 -16.31
N THR A 111 -10.88 16.00 -16.05
CA THR A 111 -9.99 17.18 -16.02
C THR A 111 -8.99 17.09 -14.87
N TYR A 112 -9.43 16.73 -13.65
CA TYR A 112 -8.51 16.47 -12.54
C TYR A 112 -7.52 15.34 -12.83
N MET A 113 -7.97 14.24 -13.46
CA MET A 113 -7.10 13.13 -13.84
C MET A 113 -6.01 13.56 -14.82
N ARG A 114 -6.36 14.34 -15.85
CA ARG A 114 -5.40 14.91 -16.80
C ARG A 114 -4.46 15.90 -16.11
N GLN A 115 -4.97 16.71 -15.19
CA GLN A 115 -4.16 17.68 -14.44
C GLN A 115 -3.13 16.97 -13.55
N ALA A 116 -3.53 15.91 -12.83
CA ALA A 116 -2.64 15.08 -12.02
C ALA A 116 -1.50 14.51 -12.88
N LYS A 117 -1.82 13.93 -14.04
CA LYS A 117 -0.83 13.42 -14.99
C LYS A 117 0.09 14.52 -15.51
N ALA A 118 -0.46 15.65 -15.94
CA ALA A 118 0.33 16.77 -16.44
C ALA A 118 1.31 17.30 -15.38
N TRP A 119 0.87 17.42 -14.12
CA TRP A 119 1.74 17.82 -13.01
C TRP A 119 2.81 16.77 -12.72
N PHE A 120 2.51 15.48 -12.84
CA PHE A 120 3.52 14.44 -12.75
C PHE A 120 4.56 14.54 -13.87
N ASP A 121 4.12 14.66 -15.12
CA ASP A 121 5.01 14.70 -16.28
C ASP A 121 5.92 15.93 -16.28
N GLN A 122 5.44 17.07 -15.75
CA GLN A 122 6.20 18.30 -15.57
C GLN A 122 7.14 18.27 -14.35
N GLY A 123 7.18 17.16 -13.60
CA GLY A 123 7.96 17.07 -12.37
C GLY A 123 7.43 17.98 -11.26
N ASN A 124 6.12 18.27 -11.24
CA ASN A 124 5.46 19.05 -10.19
C ASN A 124 4.82 18.17 -9.10
N ALA A 125 4.64 16.87 -9.36
CA ALA A 125 4.17 15.90 -8.36
C ALA A 125 5.24 15.54 -7.30
N ILE A 126 4.83 14.85 -6.24
CA ILE A 126 5.69 14.25 -5.21
C ILE A 126 5.28 12.78 -5.07
N PRO A 127 5.82 11.86 -5.89
CA PRO A 127 5.39 10.47 -5.88
C PRO A 127 6.14 9.64 -4.84
N VAL A 128 5.41 8.79 -4.11
CA VAL A 128 5.96 7.62 -3.43
C VAL A 128 6.32 6.59 -4.50
N SER A 129 7.54 6.06 -4.44
CA SER A 129 7.97 4.98 -5.33
C SER A 129 8.05 3.69 -4.53
N ASP A 130 7.29 2.68 -4.93
CA ASP A 130 7.23 1.39 -4.25
C ASP A 130 7.15 0.20 -5.23
N VAL A 131 7.10 -1.00 -4.66
CA VAL A 131 6.70 -2.20 -5.37
C VAL A 131 5.35 -2.65 -4.82
N GLY A 132 4.36 -2.72 -5.69
CA GLY A 132 3.05 -3.28 -5.39
C GLY A 132 3.04 -4.79 -5.63
N LEU A 133 2.17 -5.48 -4.89
CA LEU A 133 1.64 -6.76 -5.28
C LEU A 133 0.40 -6.42 -6.07
N VAL A 134 0.40 -6.70 -7.37
CA VAL A 134 -0.88 -6.69 -8.07
C VAL A 134 -1.33 -8.10 -8.26
N SER A 135 -2.60 -8.30 -7.95
CA SER A 135 -3.38 -9.45 -8.33
C SER A 135 -4.50 -8.86 -9.18
N THR A 136 -4.58 -9.31 -10.43
CA THR A 136 -5.76 -9.14 -11.27
C THR A 136 -6.89 -10.03 -10.73
N GLN A 137 -8.12 -9.91 -11.24
CA GLN A 137 -9.19 -10.89 -10.93
C GLN A 137 -8.79 -12.33 -11.22
N GLU A 138 -7.89 -12.49 -12.18
CA GLU A 138 -7.67 -13.72 -12.92
C GLU A 138 -6.28 -14.31 -12.62
N ASP A 139 -5.37 -13.51 -12.03
CA ASP A 139 -3.97 -13.88 -11.83
C ASP A 139 -3.26 -12.96 -10.82
N VAL A 140 -2.38 -13.52 -9.99
CA VAL A 140 -1.39 -12.72 -9.26
C VAL A 140 -0.39 -12.21 -10.30
N ILE A 141 -0.15 -10.91 -10.45
CA ILE A 141 0.97 -10.42 -11.28
C ILE A 141 2.25 -11.04 -10.72
N ARG A 142 2.74 -12.07 -11.41
CA ARG A 142 3.85 -12.94 -10.95
C ARG A 142 5.22 -12.31 -11.16
N GLN A 143 5.28 -10.99 -11.11
CA GLN A 143 6.48 -10.22 -11.31
C GLN A 143 6.39 -8.90 -10.55
N PRO A 144 7.54 -8.27 -10.23
CA PRO A 144 7.55 -6.96 -9.60
C PRO A 144 6.73 -5.98 -10.44
N MET A 145 5.78 -5.32 -9.78
CA MET A 145 5.11 -4.17 -10.34
C MET A 145 5.60 -2.92 -9.62
N LEU A 146 6.18 -2.02 -10.40
CA LEU A 146 6.73 -0.76 -9.95
C LEU A 146 5.59 0.25 -9.91
N ASN A 147 5.47 1.00 -8.82
CA ASN A 147 4.53 2.11 -8.72
C ASN A 147 5.24 3.43 -8.45
N HIS A 148 4.66 4.48 -8.98
CA HIS A 148 4.81 5.84 -8.50
C HIS A 148 3.43 6.41 -8.18
N ILE A 149 3.16 6.68 -6.90
CA ILE A 149 1.87 7.16 -6.44
C ILE A 149 2.00 8.60 -5.98
N ALA A 150 1.28 9.50 -6.64
CA ALA A 150 1.21 10.92 -6.25
C ALA A 150 -0.21 11.30 -5.84
N ALA A 151 -0.34 12.08 -4.76
CA ALA A 151 -1.62 12.57 -4.26
C ALA A 151 -1.79 14.07 -4.49
N PHE A 152 -3.03 14.46 -4.77
CA PHE A 152 -3.45 15.83 -5.01
C PHE A 152 -4.81 16.09 -4.35
N GLU A 153 -5.07 17.34 -3.95
CA GLU A 153 -6.35 17.69 -3.33
C GLU A 153 -6.76 19.14 -3.51
N ASN A 154 -8.07 19.39 -3.45
CA ASN A 154 -8.64 20.71 -3.14
C ASN A 154 -9.91 20.54 -2.28
N GLU A 155 -10.76 21.55 -2.20
CA GLU A 155 -12.01 21.48 -1.43
C GLU A 155 -13.04 20.49 -1.99
N MET A 156 -12.98 20.15 -3.28
CA MET A 156 -13.97 19.30 -3.96
C MET A 156 -13.49 17.88 -4.21
N VAL A 157 -12.16 17.67 -4.35
CA VAL A 157 -11.61 16.36 -4.72
C VAL A 157 -10.41 15.93 -3.91
N ARG A 158 -10.20 14.62 -3.87
CA ARG A 158 -8.89 13.98 -3.67
C ARG A 158 -8.56 13.21 -4.94
N ALA A 159 -7.37 13.38 -5.49
CA ALA A 159 -6.93 12.66 -6.65
C ALA A 159 -5.61 11.95 -6.39
N TYR A 160 -5.52 10.71 -6.86
CA TYR A 160 -4.34 9.89 -6.78
C TYR A 160 -3.97 9.50 -8.20
N LEU A 161 -2.72 9.74 -8.58
CA LEU A 161 -2.14 9.27 -9.82
C LEU A 161 -1.27 8.05 -9.51
N LEU A 162 -1.57 6.93 -10.15
CA LEU A 162 -0.81 5.69 -10.05
C LEU A 162 -0.10 5.50 -11.39
N VAL A 163 1.22 5.61 -11.38
CA VAL A 163 2.05 5.37 -12.55
C VAL A 163 2.72 4.02 -12.37
N GLN A 164 2.32 3.06 -13.19
CA GLN A 164 2.56 1.65 -12.92
C GLN A 164 3.21 0.96 -14.10
N ARG A 165 4.06 -0.01 -13.83
CA ARG A 165 4.71 -0.83 -14.85
C ARG A 165 5.09 -2.17 -14.27
N THR A 166 4.79 -3.26 -14.95
CA THR A 166 5.37 -4.56 -14.57
C THR A 166 6.80 -4.66 -15.10
N LEU A 167 7.64 -5.49 -14.49
CA LEU A 167 9.04 -5.58 -14.92
C LEU A 167 9.21 -6.00 -16.39
N SER A 168 8.27 -6.76 -16.96
CA SER A 168 8.28 -7.13 -18.37
C SER A 168 7.79 -6.03 -19.32
N ASP A 169 7.11 -5.01 -18.82
CA ASP A 169 6.52 -3.96 -19.66
C ASP A 169 7.56 -2.97 -20.17
N THR A 170 7.40 -2.59 -21.44
CA THR A 170 8.27 -1.62 -22.10
C THR A 170 7.89 -0.16 -21.84
N GLY A 171 6.73 0.10 -21.21
CA GLY A 171 6.21 1.45 -21.00
C GLY A 171 5.40 1.56 -19.71
N TRP A 172 5.25 2.80 -19.23
CA TRP A 172 4.49 3.11 -18.02
C TRP A 172 3.01 3.29 -18.35
N GLY A 173 2.16 2.59 -17.61
CA GLY A 173 0.73 2.82 -17.53
C GLY A 173 0.42 3.96 -16.56
N TYR A 174 -0.62 4.73 -16.87
CA TYR A 174 -1.11 5.81 -16.01
C TYR A 174 -2.55 5.53 -15.63
N PHE A 175 -2.81 5.51 -14.34
CA PHE A 175 -4.13 5.33 -13.77
C PHE A 175 -4.41 6.45 -12.79
N SER A 176 -5.67 6.77 -12.58
CA SER A 176 -6.04 7.75 -11.58
C SER A 176 -7.31 7.38 -10.85
N ILE A 177 -7.31 7.63 -9.55
CA ILE A 177 -8.48 7.63 -8.68
C ILE A 177 -8.80 9.09 -8.40
N VAL A 178 -10.05 9.50 -8.62
CA VAL A 178 -10.56 10.79 -8.17
C VAL A 178 -11.76 10.52 -7.27
N GLN A 179 -11.66 10.95 -6.02
CA GLN A 179 -12.75 10.95 -5.07
C GLN A 179 -13.45 12.31 -5.14
N ASP A 180 -14.71 12.31 -5.55
CA ASP A 180 -15.61 13.46 -5.52
C ASP A 180 -16.21 13.61 -4.12
N LEU A 181 -15.82 14.69 -3.44
CA LEU A 181 -16.29 15.05 -2.10
C LEU A 181 -17.54 15.94 -2.11
N THR A 182 -18.10 16.23 -3.29
CA THR A 182 -19.30 17.07 -3.42
C THR A 182 -20.61 16.30 -3.27
N VAL A 183 -20.52 14.98 -3.09
CA VAL A 183 -21.64 14.06 -2.85
C VAL A 183 -21.43 13.28 -1.55
N GLU A 184 -22.53 12.84 -0.93
CA GLU A 184 -22.51 12.03 0.30
C GLU A 184 -23.30 10.71 0.08
N PRO A 185 -22.65 9.54 0.23
CA PRO A 185 -21.22 9.36 0.45
C PRO A 185 -20.38 9.81 -0.76
N PRO A 186 -19.10 10.17 -0.56
CA PRO A 186 -18.17 10.49 -1.65
C PRO A 186 -18.16 9.44 -2.75
N GLN A 187 -17.87 9.86 -3.98
CA GLN A 187 -17.85 8.97 -5.13
C GLN A 187 -16.46 8.82 -5.71
N ASP A 188 -15.97 7.59 -5.84
CA ASP A 188 -14.66 7.29 -6.41
C ASP A 188 -14.77 6.92 -7.88
N TYR A 189 -13.98 7.61 -8.70
CA TYR A 189 -13.82 7.37 -10.12
C TYR A 189 -12.43 6.79 -10.36
N PHE A 190 -12.35 5.64 -11.00
CA PHE A 190 -11.09 5.05 -11.44
C PHE A 190 -11.00 5.05 -12.96
N ALA A 191 -9.86 5.48 -13.48
CA ALA A 191 -9.62 5.55 -14.91
C ALA A 191 -8.21 5.13 -15.29
N GLN A 192 -8.08 4.58 -16.49
CA GLN A 192 -6.82 4.55 -17.22
C GLN A 192 -6.68 5.82 -18.07
N ILE A 193 -5.50 6.42 -18.05
CA ILE A 193 -5.17 7.61 -18.84
C ILE A 193 -4.33 7.19 -20.04
N HIS A 194 -4.93 7.24 -21.21
CA HIS A 194 -4.29 7.05 -22.50
C HIS A 194 -3.79 8.39 -23.06
N PRO A 195 -2.93 8.39 -24.10
CA PRO A 195 -2.50 9.62 -24.77
C PRO A 195 -3.65 10.45 -25.34
N ASP A 196 -4.71 9.79 -25.81
CA ASP A 196 -5.85 10.39 -26.52
C ASP A 196 -7.11 10.52 -25.65
N ARG A 197 -7.22 9.76 -24.56
CA ARG A 197 -8.45 9.71 -23.74
C ARG A 197 -8.21 9.33 -22.28
N VAL A 198 -9.19 9.69 -21.43
CA VAL A 198 -9.32 9.16 -20.07
C VAL A 198 -10.51 8.22 -20.08
N GLN A 199 -10.28 6.94 -19.80
CA GLN A 199 -11.28 5.89 -19.87
C GLN A 199 -11.59 5.39 -18.47
N PHE A 200 -12.84 5.53 -18.03
CA PHE A 200 -13.28 4.96 -16.76
C PHE A 200 -13.31 3.44 -16.86
N GLU A 201 -12.95 2.81 -15.74
CA GLU A 201 -12.63 1.39 -15.66
C GLU A 201 -13.39 0.80 -14.48
N ALA A 202 -14.24 -0.22 -14.69
CA ALA A 202 -15.16 -0.62 -13.63
C ALA A 202 -15.59 -2.11 -13.57
N THR A 203 -15.06 -2.98 -14.43
CA THR A 203 -15.50 -4.40 -14.47
C THR A 203 -14.41 -5.42 -14.16
N SER A 204 -13.29 -5.04 -13.54
CA SER A 204 -12.37 -6.04 -12.97
C SER A 204 -12.15 -5.78 -11.48
N CYS A 205 -12.15 -6.80 -10.62
CA CYS A 205 -11.87 -6.75 -9.18
C CYS A 205 -10.60 -5.98 -8.89
N TYR A 206 -9.57 -6.02 -9.74
CA TYR A 206 -8.44 -5.12 -9.56
C TYR A 206 -8.87 -3.66 -9.68
N LYS A 207 -9.52 -3.30 -10.79
CA LYS A 207 -10.08 -1.96 -11.06
C LYS A 207 -11.22 -1.54 -10.11
N CYS A 208 -11.85 -2.49 -9.40
CA CYS A 208 -12.93 -2.31 -8.43
C CYS A 208 -12.46 -2.33 -6.96
N HIS A 209 -11.29 -2.90 -6.67
CA HIS A 209 -10.67 -2.90 -5.33
C HIS A 209 -9.51 -1.93 -5.23
N SER A 210 -8.83 -1.57 -6.32
CA SER A 210 -7.94 -0.41 -6.41
C SER A 210 -8.70 0.92 -6.37
N SER A 211 -10.03 0.84 -6.32
CA SER A 211 -10.97 1.93 -6.59
C SER A 211 -10.99 3.06 -5.59
N GLY A 212 -10.56 2.79 -4.36
CA GLY A 212 -10.50 3.81 -3.33
C GLY A 212 -9.07 4.07 -2.90
N PRO A 213 -8.77 5.30 -2.43
CA PRO A 213 -7.47 5.58 -1.86
C PRO A 213 -7.06 4.56 -0.79
N LEU A 214 -8.02 4.03 -0.03
CA LEU A 214 -7.83 3.04 1.03
C LEU A 214 -7.27 1.68 0.57
N ALA A 215 -7.15 1.45 -0.73
CA ALA A 215 -6.53 0.24 -1.27
C ALA A 215 -5.08 0.48 -1.74
N ILE A 216 -4.60 1.72 -1.70
CA ILE A 216 -3.23 2.07 -2.04
C ILE A 216 -2.34 1.70 -0.84
N HIS A 217 -1.65 0.57 -0.94
CA HIS A 217 -0.64 0.15 0.03
C HIS A 217 0.58 -0.45 -0.68
N PRO A 218 1.81 -0.08 -0.27
CA PRO A 218 3.02 -0.71 -0.79
C PRO A 218 3.07 -2.16 -0.34
N ALA A 219 3.41 -3.08 -1.24
CA ALA A 219 3.51 -4.48 -0.86
C ALA A 219 4.90 -4.88 -0.35
N ARG A 220 5.93 -4.18 -0.79
CA ARG A 220 7.31 -4.33 -0.30
C ARG A 220 7.76 -3.03 0.33
N GLU A 221 7.38 -2.82 1.59
CA GLU A 221 7.76 -1.63 2.35
C GLU A 221 9.28 -1.43 2.41
N ASP A 222 10.06 -2.53 2.38
CA ASP A 222 11.53 -2.51 2.32
C ASP A 222 12.09 -1.92 1.01
N LEU A 223 11.30 -1.96 -0.06
CA LEU A 223 11.67 -1.41 -1.36
C LEU A 223 11.22 0.03 -1.54
N VAL A 224 10.44 0.62 -0.63
CA VAL A 224 10.01 2.02 -0.74
C VAL A 224 11.23 2.96 -0.79
N LEU A 225 11.26 3.88 -1.75
CA LEU A 225 12.41 4.80 -1.91
C LEU A 225 12.48 5.85 -0.79
N ASP A 226 11.33 6.33 -0.33
CA ASP A 226 11.22 7.29 0.78
C ASP A 226 10.14 6.82 1.76
N ALA A 227 10.57 6.16 2.84
CA ALA A 227 9.67 5.61 3.86
C ALA A 227 8.89 6.69 4.62
N LYS A 228 9.46 7.89 4.80
CA LYS A 228 8.77 8.99 5.49
C LYS A 228 7.64 9.54 4.64
N LEU A 229 7.88 9.71 3.34
CA LEU A 229 6.84 10.13 2.40
C LEU A 229 5.73 9.09 2.30
N ALA A 230 6.08 7.80 2.24
CA ALA A 230 5.10 6.72 2.20
C ALA A 230 4.24 6.68 3.48
N ALA A 231 4.84 6.80 4.66
CA ALA A 231 4.10 6.87 5.92
C ALA A 231 3.12 8.06 5.95
N ALA A 232 3.58 9.25 5.54
CA ALA A 232 2.74 10.46 5.51
C ALA A 232 1.61 10.36 4.46
N LEU A 233 1.86 9.74 3.31
CA LEU A 233 0.82 9.47 2.31
C LEU A 233 -0.21 8.44 2.82
N ASN A 234 0.26 7.38 3.49
CA ASN A 234 -0.62 6.37 4.09
C ASN A 234 -1.51 6.95 5.19
N GLU A 235 -0.98 7.85 6.03
CA GLU A 235 -1.77 8.58 7.03
C GLU A 235 -2.86 9.42 6.35
N HIS A 236 -2.51 10.16 5.29
CA HIS A 236 -3.49 10.92 4.52
C HIS A 236 -4.60 10.02 3.95
N ILE A 237 -4.22 8.90 3.34
CA ILE A 237 -5.16 7.91 2.78
C ILE A 237 -6.07 7.34 3.87
N ALA A 238 -5.53 7.00 5.04
CA ALA A 238 -6.28 6.40 6.14
C ALA A 238 -7.39 7.32 6.69
N THR A 239 -7.24 8.65 6.52
CA THR A 239 -8.25 9.64 6.93
C THR A 239 -9.39 9.83 5.93
N GLN A 240 -9.32 9.20 4.74
CA GLN A 240 -10.33 9.43 3.71
C GLN A 240 -11.68 8.81 4.09
N PRO A 241 -12.80 9.50 3.79
CA PRO A 241 -14.12 8.96 4.02
C PRO A 241 -14.37 7.71 3.17
N ARG A 242 -15.32 6.90 3.62
CA ARG A 242 -15.85 5.82 2.80
C ARG A 242 -16.56 6.40 1.59
N SER A 243 -16.37 5.74 0.45
CA SER A 243 -16.88 6.16 -0.84
C SER A 243 -17.67 5.06 -1.52
N GLN A 244 -18.45 5.46 -2.53
CA GLN A 244 -19.06 4.57 -3.49
C GLN A 244 -18.28 4.60 -4.80
N PHE A 245 -18.07 3.43 -5.39
CA PHE A 245 -17.42 3.37 -6.68
C PHE A 245 -18.37 3.76 -7.82
N PHE A 246 -17.88 4.58 -8.74
CA PHE A 246 -18.59 4.94 -9.97
C PHE A 246 -18.45 3.82 -11.01
N PHE A 247 -19.58 3.33 -11.51
CA PHE A 247 -19.65 2.39 -12.62
C PHE A 247 -20.23 3.11 -13.86
N PRO A 248 -19.45 3.33 -14.93
CA PRO A 248 -19.98 3.94 -16.14
C PRO A 248 -20.98 2.99 -16.81
N SER A 249 -21.91 3.56 -17.58
CA SER A 249 -22.99 2.81 -18.22
C SER A 249 -22.52 1.67 -19.13
N TYR A 250 -21.34 1.81 -19.75
CA TYR A 250 -20.73 0.80 -20.61
C TYR A 250 -19.96 -0.30 -19.85
N SER A 251 -19.75 -0.15 -18.54
CA SER A 251 -19.03 -1.09 -17.67
C SER A 251 -19.77 -1.16 -16.33
N PRO A 252 -21.01 -1.70 -16.33
CA PRO A 252 -21.86 -1.69 -15.15
C PRO A 252 -21.30 -2.59 -14.04
N LYS A 253 -21.74 -2.33 -12.81
CA LYS A 253 -21.35 -3.14 -11.65
C LYS A 253 -21.61 -4.62 -11.88
N PRO A 254 -20.59 -5.50 -11.76
CA PRO A 254 -20.79 -6.93 -11.88
C PRO A 254 -21.67 -7.46 -10.73
N ALA A 255 -22.30 -8.61 -10.95
CA ALA A 255 -23.04 -9.28 -9.89
C ALA A 255 -22.11 -9.59 -8.71
N THR A 256 -22.48 -9.15 -7.51
CA THR A 256 -21.61 -9.27 -6.32
C THR A 256 -21.58 -10.70 -5.76
N GLY A 257 -22.64 -11.48 -5.98
CA GLY A 257 -22.81 -12.79 -5.35
C GLY A 257 -23.19 -12.70 -3.87
N LYS A 258 -23.00 -13.80 -3.14
CA LYS A 258 -23.32 -13.94 -1.71
C LYS A 258 -22.33 -13.13 -0.84
N PRO A 259 -22.79 -12.51 0.26
CA PRO A 259 -21.90 -11.84 1.22
C PRO A 259 -21.07 -12.86 2.01
N LEU A 260 -19.89 -12.43 2.46
CA LEU A 260 -19.02 -13.17 3.36
C LEU A 260 -19.52 -13.02 4.79
N THR A 261 -20.01 -14.11 5.37
CA THR A 261 -20.66 -14.11 6.70
C THR A 261 -19.84 -14.85 7.77
N LEU A 262 -18.56 -15.12 7.49
CA LEU A 262 -17.68 -15.77 8.47
C LEU A 262 -17.35 -14.77 9.58
N GLU A 263 -17.53 -15.17 10.84
CA GLU A 263 -17.49 -14.28 12.01
C GLU A 263 -16.20 -13.44 12.05
N PHE A 264 -15.06 -14.09 11.88
CA PHE A 264 -13.73 -13.46 11.89
C PHE A 264 -13.49 -12.48 10.72
N CYS A 265 -14.31 -12.52 9.67
CA CYS A 265 -14.30 -11.53 8.59
C CYS A 265 -15.37 -10.45 8.81
N SER A 266 -16.57 -10.84 9.24
CA SER A 266 -17.72 -9.93 9.38
C SER A 266 -17.56 -8.96 10.54
N GLN A 267 -16.70 -9.24 11.53
CA GLN A 267 -16.34 -8.27 12.57
C GLN A 267 -15.93 -6.91 11.99
N CYS A 268 -15.19 -6.91 10.89
CA CYS A 268 -14.86 -5.68 10.15
C CYS A 268 -15.72 -5.48 8.91
N HIS A 269 -16.12 -6.55 8.22
CA HIS A 269 -16.75 -6.51 6.90
C HIS A 269 -18.27 -6.81 6.92
N ASP A 270 -18.99 -6.52 8.00
CA ASP A 270 -20.46 -6.50 7.98
C ASP A 270 -21.00 -5.17 7.41
N HIS A 271 -22.29 -5.08 7.12
CA HIS A 271 -22.97 -3.86 6.67
C HIS A 271 -22.78 -2.69 7.64
N GLN A 272 -22.65 -2.97 8.93
CA GLN A 272 -22.36 -1.96 9.98
C GLN A 272 -20.89 -1.98 10.42
N GLY A 273 -20.05 -2.80 9.79
CA GLY A 273 -18.64 -2.92 10.13
C GLY A 273 -17.82 -1.70 9.74
N THR A 274 -16.61 -1.60 10.30
CA THR A 274 -15.63 -0.53 10.01
C THR A 274 -15.01 -0.64 8.62
N ARG A 275 -15.11 -1.81 7.96
CA ARG A 275 -14.80 -2.05 6.53
C ARG A 275 -16.03 -2.47 5.71
N ALA A 276 -16.01 -2.26 4.40
CA ALA A 276 -17.15 -2.53 3.54
C ALA A 276 -17.42 -4.04 3.43
N THR A 277 -18.67 -4.42 3.19
CA THR A 277 -19.05 -5.84 3.06
C THR A 277 -18.28 -6.53 1.94
N LEU A 278 -17.77 -7.73 2.24
CA LEU A 278 -17.13 -8.59 1.26
C LEU A 278 -18.14 -9.54 0.61
N PHE A 279 -18.00 -9.77 -0.69
CA PHE A 279 -18.87 -10.66 -1.46
C PHE A 279 -18.05 -11.66 -2.26
N GLN A 280 -18.70 -12.67 -2.85
CA GLN A 280 -18.04 -13.66 -3.72
C GLN A 280 -17.25 -13.02 -4.86
N LEU A 281 -17.72 -11.87 -5.38
CA LEU A 281 -16.97 -11.07 -6.35
C LEU A 281 -15.52 -10.81 -5.88
N HIS A 282 -15.28 -10.69 -4.57
CA HIS A 282 -13.97 -10.37 -3.99
C HIS A 282 -13.11 -11.62 -3.70
N ALA A 283 -13.55 -12.83 -4.08
CA ALA A 283 -12.94 -14.09 -3.68
C ALA A 283 -11.42 -14.16 -3.99
N HIS A 284 -11.01 -13.71 -5.18
CA HIS A 284 -9.60 -13.74 -5.55
C HIS A 284 -8.76 -12.79 -4.67
N SER A 285 -9.19 -11.55 -4.45
CA SER A 285 -8.49 -10.59 -3.58
C SER A 285 -8.40 -11.09 -2.14
N ILE A 286 -9.46 -11.74 -1.64
CA ILE A 286 -9.45 -12.36 -0.30
C ILE A 286 -8.37 -13.44 -0.21
N ARG A 287 -8.29 -14.34 -1.20
CA ARG A 287 -7.26 -15.41 -1.25
C ARG A 287 -5.85 -14.83 -1.14
N VAL A 288 -5.57 -13.78 -1.92
CA VAL A 288 -4.24 -13.16 -1.97
C VAL A 288 -3.92 -12.41 -0.67
N LEU A 289 -4.81 -11.54 -0.20
CA LEU A 289 -4.54 -10.72 0.99
C LEU A 289 -4.37 -11.57 2.25
N VAL A 290 -5.15 -12.64 2.39
CA VAL A 290 -5.03 -13.56 3.54
C VAL A 290 -3.76 -14.41 3.41
N ASP A 291 -3.46 -14.95 2.22
CA ASP A 291 -2.29 -15.81 2.06
C ASP A 291 -0.96 -15.06 2.23
N PHE A 292 -0.91 -13.77 1.88
CA PHE A 292 0.27 -12.93 2.11
C PHE A 292 0.29 -12.29 3.52
N GLY A 293 -0.73 -12.54 4.34
CA GLY A 293 -0.79 -12.04 5.72
C GLY A 293 -1.10 -10.56 5.86
N TYR A 294 -1.72 -9.93 4.85
CA TYR A 294 -2.23 -8.56 4.94
C TYR A 294 -3.60 -8.49 5.62
N MET A 295 -4.33 -9.60 5.65
CA MET A 295 -5.65 -9.70 6.27
C MET A 295 -5.75 -10.96 7.13
N PRO A 296 -6.25 -10.86 8.37
CA PRO A 296 -6.49 -9.62 9.12
C PRO A 296 -5.18 -8.83 9.40
N PRO A 297 -5.27 -7.51 9.67
CA PRO A 297 -4.09 -6.69 9.93
C PRO A 297 -3.44 -6.95 11.31
N ASP A 298 -4.25 -7.34 12.30
CA ASP A 298 -3.81 -7.45 13.69
C ASP A 298 -3.32 -8.86 14.05
N GLU A 299 -3.96 -9.89 13.48
CA GLU A 299 -3.64 -11.29 13.74
C GLU A 299 -3.87 -12.17 12.52
N ARG A 300 -3.10 -13.25 12.41
CA ARG A 300 -3.28 -14.24 11.34
C ARG A 300 -4.44 -15.16 11.66
N LEU A 301 -5.17 -15.58 10.63
CA LEU A 301 -6.21 -16.60 10.78
C LEU A 301 -5.63 -17.93 11.26
N THR A 302 -6.37 -18.61 12.14
CA THR A 302 -6.03 -19.98 12.56
C THR A 302 -6.22 -20.97 11.40
N PRO A 303 -5.61 -22.17 11.45
CA PRO A 303 -5.83 -23.20 10.44
C PRO A 303 -7.31 -23.54 10.21
N GLU A 304 -8.12 -23.55 11.27
CA GLU A 304 -9.55 -23.81 11.22
C GLU A 304 -10.30 -22.68 10.48
N GLN A 305 -9.99 -21.42 10.81
CA GLN A 305 -10.54 -20.25 10.12
C GLN A 305 -10.14 -20.21 8.64
N ILE A 306 -8.89 -20.58 8.31
CA ILE A 306 -8.43 -20.73 6.93
C ILE A 306 -9.28 -21.78 6.19
N GLN A 307 -9.57 -22.92 6.83
CA GLN A 307 -10.38 -23.96 6.22
C GLN A 307 -11.84 -23.53 6.02
N GLU A 308 -12.44 -22.82 6.99
CA GLU A 308 -13.77 -22.23 6.83
C GLU A 308 -13.82 -21.23 5.68
N LEU A 309 -12.79 -20.39 5.56
CA LEU A 309 -12.66 -19.44 4.47
C LEU A 309 -12.56 -20.14 3.11
N LYS A 310 -11.74 -21.19 2.99
CA LYS A 310 -11.66 -22.02 1.77
C LYS A 310 -13.02 -22.57 1.38
N ASN A 311 -13.72 -23.19 2.33
CA ASN A 311 -15.04 -23.77 2.11
C ASN A 311 -16.06 -22.73 1.64
N TRP A 312 -15.95 -21.48 2.09
CA TRP A 312 -16.80 -20.39 1.60
C TRP A 312 -16.40 -19.94 0.19
N LEU A 313 -15.10 -19.81 -0.09
CA LEU A 313 -14.57 -19.38 -1.39
C LEU A 313 -14.75 -20.40 -2.52
N GLU A 314 -15.02 -21.68 -2.20
CA GLU A 314 -15.29 -22.76 -3.16
C GLU A 314 -16.79 -22.95 -3.45
N LYS A 315 -17.67 -22.35 -2.65
CA LYS A 315 -19.11 -22.37 -2.90
C LYS A 315 -19.42 -21.31 -3.94
N GLU A 316 -19.59 -21.71 -5.20
CA GLU A 316 -20.25 -20.89 -6.23
C GLU A 316 -21.74 -20.70 -5.89
#